data_AF-G8SM23-F1
#
_entry.id   AF-G8SM23-F1
#
_cell.length_a   1.000
_cell.length_b   1.000
_cell.length_c   1.000
_cell.angle_alpha   90.00
_cell.angle_beta   90.00
_cell.angle_gamma   90.00
#
_symmetry.space_group_name_H-M   'P 1'
#
loop_
_entity.id
_entity.type
_entity.pdbx_description
1 polymer ?
#
loop_
_entity_poly.entity_id
_entity_poly.type
_entity_poly.pdbx_seq_one_letter_code
_entity_poly.pdbx_strand_id
1 'polypeptide(L)'
;MTRRLVLLIIGAAAVVLVPWSVYLADTLPDRYATGQWRATWVGFDLALAACLAISLRLGLRRRPAAVPVLSATAALLFCDAWFDISLDWASSDLAVSVVLALLVEVPFGILLLVWARRLISGGMRHTQLTMRHLRAREDPEFDRTMVALDRLGPADCRTIAAAVGVSEAQVGLQLREAEQLNLVDRRRDGRWLLPAHQNLRLPSLEAARDGEDRERLLRFLDAKYRSELELLAWAVEHHAEFGRWGHGERAVTHLSGPELAAFIREYQELSNRYCLLRSAPGPDTREVAIRWYAFPKPADQPALVSVPHTSGATPLSLSR
;
A
#
# COMPACT_ATOMS: atom_id res chain seq x y z
N MET A 1 -17.05 6.62 -1.48
CA MET A 1 -16.79 7.75 -2.41
C MET A 1 -15.82 7.33 -3.50
N THR A 2 -16.21 7.48 -4.76
CA THR A 2 -15.37 7.22 -5.93
C THR A 2 -14.28 8.30 -6.04
N ARG A 3 -13.06 7.92 -6.42
CA ARG A 3 -11.89 8.82 -6.56
C ARG A 3 -12.20 10.11 -7.34
N ARG A 4 -13.04 10.00 -8.38
CA ARG A 4 -13.46 11.13 -9.21
C ARG A 4 -14.21 12.19 -8.39
N LEU A 5 -15.07 11.77 -7.47
CA LEU A 5 -15.83 12.67 -6.62
C LEU A 5 -14.93 13.49 -5.70
N VAL A 6 -13.93 12.86 -5.07
CA VAL A 6 -12.96 13.57 -4.22
C VAL A 6 -12.18 14.62 -5.01
N LEU A 7 -11.73 14.26 -6.22
CA LEU A 7 -11.00 15.19 -7.09
C LEU A 7 -11.88 16.35 -7.58
N LEU A 8 -13.16 16.09 -7.84
CA LEU A 8 -14.13 17.12 -8.20
C LEU A 8 -14.39 18.07 -7.02
N ILE A 9 -14.53 17.54 -5.81
CA ILE A 9 -14.68 18.35 -4.59
C ILE A 9 -13.44 19.25 -4.40
N ILE A 10 -12.24 18.69 -4.53
CA ILE A 10 -11.00 19.47 -4.41
C ILE A 10 -10.89 20.56 -5.49
N GLY A 11 -11.20 20.21 -6.74
CA GLY A 11 -11.21 21.17 -7.84
C GLY A 11 -12.24 22.28 -7.65
N ALA A 12 -13.45 21.94 -7.21
CA ALA A 12 -14.51 22.90 -6.94
C ALA A 12 -14.16 23.83 -5.78
N ALA A 13 -13.62 23.31 -4.68
CA ALA A 13 -13.18 24.12 -3.55
C ALA A 13 -12.11 25.14 -3.95
N ALA A 14 -11.11 24.72 -4.74
CA ALA A 14 -10.08 25.62 -5.24
C ALA A 14 -10.64 26.75 -6.14
N VAL A 15 -11.67 26.46 -6.93
CA VAL A 15 -12.32 27.47 -7.79
C VAL A 15 -13.19 28.42 -6.97
N VAL A 16 -13.94 27.92 -5.98
CA VAL A 16 -14.83 28.72 -5.12
C VAL A 16 -14.05 29.62 -4.17
N LEU A 17 -12.87 29.18 -3.71
CA LEU A 17 -11.99 29.98 -2.86
C LEU A 17 -11.58 31.29 -3.53
N VAL A 18 -11.32 31.30 -4.84
CA VAL A 18 -10.83 32.50 -5.54
C VAL A 18 -11.83 33.68 -5.48
N PRO A 19 -13.11 33.53 -5.82
CA PRO A 19 -14.12 34.58 -5.62
C PRO A 19 -14.33 34.95 -4.15
N TRP A 20 -14.28 33.98 -3.24
CA TRP A 20 -14.46 34.23 -1.80
C TRP A 20 -13.34 35.11 -1.23
N SER A 21 -12.09 34.85 -1.61
CA SER A 21 -10.93 35.69 -1.27
C SER A 21 -11.06 37.12 -1.78
N VAL A 22 -11.61 37.31 -2.98
CA VAL A 22 -11.85 38.66 -3.54
C VAL A 22 -12.96 39.37 -2.78
N TYR A 23 -14.01 38.65 -2.38
CA TYR A 23 -15.11 39.19 -1.58
C TYR A 23 -14.64 39.61 -0.18
N LEU A 24 -13.95 38.72 0.55
CA LEU A 24 -13.34 39.03 1.85
C LEU A 24 -12.37 40.21 1.74
N ALA A 25 -11.57 40.24 0.68
CA ALA A 25 -10.68 41.35 0.42
C ALA A 25 -11.42 42.67 0.30
N ASP A 26 -12.68 42.72 -0.14
CA ASP A 26 -13.48 43.95 -0.28
C ASP A 26 -14.29 44.29 0.99
N THR A 27 -14.78 43.29 1.71
CA THR A 27 -15.71 43.49 2.84
C THR A 27 -15.06 43.60 4.23
N LEU A 28 -13.76 43.29 4.37
CA LEU A 28 -13.09 43.40 5.67
C LEU A 28 -12.99 44.88 6.14
N PRO A 29 -13.52 45.23 7.32
CA PRO A 29 -13.45 46.60 7.83
C PRO A 29 -12.00 47.04 8.11
N ASP A 30 -11.57 48.18 7.57
CA ASP A 30 -10.23 48.78 7.76
C ASP A 30 -9.92 49.22 9.22
N ARG A 31 -10.71 48.78 10.21
CA ARG A 31 -10.66 49.28 11.60
C ARG A 31 -9.64 48.58 12.51
N TYR A 32 -8.84 47.67 11.99
CA TYR A 32 -7.64 47.17 12.67
C TYR A 32 -6.40 47.57 11.86
N ALA A 33 -5.51 48.30 12.52
CA ALA A 33 -4.48 49.12 11.91
C ALA A 33 -3.62 48.42 10.83
N THR A 34 -3.45 49.14 9.71
CA THR A 34 -2.57 48.93 8.55
C THR A 34 -3.06 47.96 7.46
N GLY A 35 -2.97 48.39 6.19
CA GLY A 35 -3.31 47.58 5.00
C GLY A 35 -2.50 46.28 4.84
N GLN A 36 -1.56 46.03 5.75
CA GLN A 36 -0.81 44.79 5.89
C GLN A 36 -1.73 43.62 6.30
N TRP A 37 -2.86 43.86 6.97
CA TRP A 37 -3.83 42.83 7.34
C TRP A 37 -4.51 42.20 6.12
N ARG A 38 -5.07 43.03 5.22
CA ARG A 38 -5.68 42.55 3.95
C ARG A 38 -4.67 41.80 3.09
N ALA A 39 -3.43 42.30 3.01
CA ALA A 39 -2.37 41.63 2.28
C ALA A 39 -2.00 40.25 2.88
N THR A 40 -2.04 40.12 4.21
CA THR A 40 -1.76 38.85 4.90
C THR A 40 -2.84 37.81 4.62
N TRP A 41 -4.12 38.19 4.68
CA TRP A 41 -5.24 37.30 4.37
C TRP A 41 -5.26 36.86 2.90
N VAL A 42 -5.10 37.79 1.96
CA VAL A 42 -4.99 37.45 0.53
C VAL A 42 -3.78 36.53 0.27
N GLY A 43 -2.68 36.74 0.98
CA GLY A 43 -1.49 35.87 0.91
C GLY A 43 -1.76 34.45 1.41
N PHE A 44 -2.49 34.31 2.53
CA PHE A 44 -2.89 33.02 3.08
C PHE A 44 -3.81 32.26 2.11
N ASP A 45 -4.82 32.94 1.57
CA ASP A 45 -5.76 32.37 0.60
C ASP A 45 -5.07 31.90 -0.68
N LEU A 46 -4.14 32.72 -1.20
CA LEU A 46 -3.35 32.36 -2.36
C LEU A 46 -2.49 31.13 -2.08
N ALA A 47 -1.91 31.02 -0.88
CA ALA A 47 -1.15 29.85 -0.46
C ALA A 47 -2.04 28.61 -0.33
N LEU A 48 -3.24 28.74 0.26
CA LEU A 48 -4.23 27.66 0.38
C LEU A 48 -4.69 27.18 -1.02
N ALA A 49 -5.03 28.12 -1.91
CA ALA A 49 -5.41 27.82 -3.28
C ALA A 49 -4.29 27.11 -4.07
N ALA A 50 -3.03 27.57 -3.90
CA ALA A 50 -1.87 26.91 -4.50
C ALA A 50 -1.68 25.49 -3.94
N CYS A 51 -1.80 25.31 -2.63
CA CYS A 51 -1.74 24.00 -1.97
C CYS A 51 -2.83 23.05 -2.46
N LEU A 52 -4.07 23.52 -2.63
CA LEU A 52 -5.18 22.74 -3.21
C LEU A 52 -4.90 22.35 -4.67
N ALA A 53 -4.40 23.28 -5.48
CA ALA A 53 -4.05 23.02 -6.88
C ALA A 53 -2.91 21.99 -7.02
N ILE A 54 -1.88 22.09 -6.18
CA ILE A 54 -0.77 21.14 -6.15
C ILE A 54 -1.26 19.78 -5.64
N SER A 55 -2.07 19.75 -4.58
CA SER A 55 -2.71 18.53 -4.04
C SER A 55 -3.54 17.81 -5.11
N LEU A 56 -4.34 18.55 -5.88
CA LEU A 56 -5.12 18.02 -6.99
C LEU A 56 -4.20 17.41 -8.05
N ARG A 57 -3.18 18.14 -8.49
CA ARG A 57 -2.24 17.70 -9.53
C ARG A 57 -1.44 16.47 -9.12
N LEU A 58 -0.88 16.45 -7.92
CA LEU A 58 -0.04 15.35 -7.42
C LEU A 58 -0.87 14.11 -7.13
N GLY A 59 -2.04 14.28 -6.52
CA GLY A 59 -2.91 13.16 -6.21
C GLY A 59 -3.66 12.60 -7.44
N LEU A 60 -3.87 13.40 -8.50
CA LEU A 60 -4.24 12.89 -9.83
C LEU A 60 -3.18 11.93 -10.38
N ARG A 61 -1.90 12.22 -10.13
CA ARG A 61 -0.76 11.40 -10.58
C ARG A 61 -0.34 10.31 -9.59
N ARG A 62 -1.06 10.13 -8.47
CA ARG A 62 -0.74 9.18 -7.38
C ARG A 62 0.71 9.27 -6.91
N ARG A 63 1.31 10.46 -6.94
CA ARG A 63 2.70 10.64 -6.52
C ARG A 63 2.76 10.58 -4.99
N PRO A 64 3.71 9.87 -4.37
CA PRO A 64 3.86 9.85 -2.91
C PRO A 64 4.15 11.25 -2.35
N ALA A 65 4.73 12.14 -3.16
CA ALA A 65 4.88 13.57 -2.83
C ALA A 65 3.54 14.30 -2.59
N ALA A 66 2.39 13.72 -2.95
CA ALA A 66 1.08 14.28 -2.63
C ALA A 66 0.78 14.27 -1.13
N VAL A 67 1.33 13.32 -0.36
CA VAL A 67 1.06 13.17 1.07
C VAL A 67 1.40 14.45 1.87
N PRO A 68 2.63 14.98 1.82
CA PRO A 68 2.97 16.19 2.59
C PRO A 68 2.15 17.40 2.15
N VAL A 69 1.85 17.54 0.85
CA VAL A 69 1.04 18.67 0.34
C VAL A 69 -0.40 18.56 0.83
N LEU A 70 -0.99 17.36 0.82
CA LEU A 70 -2.34 17.13 1.35
C LEU A 70 -2.41 17.39 2.86
N SER A 71 -1.40 16.97 3.62
CA SER A 71 -1.29 17.27 5.05
C SER A 71 -1.14 18.76 5.32
N ALA A 72 -0.29 19.46 4.55
CA ALA A 72 -0.15 20.91 4.66
C ALA A 72 -1.44 21.65 4.30
N THR A 73 -2.14 21.22 3.24
CA THR A 73 -3.43 21.81 2.83
C THR A 73 -4.50 21.60 3.91
N ALA A 74 -4.56 20.41 4.51
CA ALA A 74 -5.47 20.13 5.61
C ALA A 74 -5.17 20.99 6.85
N ALA A 75 -3.89 21.18 7.17
CA ALA A 75 -3.48 22.05 8.27
C ALA A 75 -3.88 23.51 8.01
N LEU A 76 -3.70 24.01 6.77
CA LEU A 76 -4.16 25.35 6.40
C LEU A 76 -5.67 25.50 6.56
N LEU A 77 -6.49 24.51 6.13
CA LEU A 77 -7.95 24.53 6.35
C LEU A 77 -8.34 24.53 7.83
N PHE A 78 -7.59 23.84 8.69
CA PHE A 78 -7.85 23.89 10.14
C PHE A 78 -7.43 25.23 10.75
N CYS A 79 -6.35 25.83 10.26
CA CYS A 79 -5.96 27.19 10.65
C CYS A 79 -7.01 28.22 10.21
N ASP A 80 -7.53 28.09 8.99
CA ASP A 80 -8.61 28.92 8.44
C ASP A 80 -9.84 28.90 9.35
N ALA A 81 -10.35 27.70 9.64
CA ALA A 81 -11.47 27.49 10.56
C ALA A 81 -11.25 28.09 11.95
N TRP A 82 -10.03 27.96 12.47
CA TRP A 82 -9.67 28.54 13.76
C TRP A 82 -9.67 30.07 13.70
N PHE A 83 -9.09 30.65 12.65
CA PHE A 83 -9.03 32.10 12.50
C PHE A 83 -10.43 32.69 12.34
N ASP A 84 -11.27 32.14 11.47
CA ASP A 84 -12.62 32.66 11.23
C ASP A 84 -13.46 32.66 12.51
N ILE A 85 -13.45 31.55 13.27
CA ILE A 85 -14.14 31.49 14.57
C ILE A 85 -13.56 32.50 15.58
N SER A 86 -12.23 32.66 15.60
CA SER A 86 -11.54 33.53 16.56
C SER A 86 -11.78 35.02 16.28
N LEU A 87 -11.80 35.41 15.00
CA LEU A 87 -12.05 36.79 14.59
C LEU A 87 -13.51 37.18 14.80
N ASP A 88 -14.44 36.25 14.57
CA ASP A 88 -15.87 36.53 14.62
C ASP A 88 -16.49 36.31 16.00
N TRP A 89 -15.71 35.94 17.01
CA TRP A 89 -16.15 35.54 18.37
C TRP A 89 -17.14 36.51 19.05
N ALA A 90 -17.05 37.80 18.77
CA ALA A 90 -17.91 38.85 19.34
C ALA A 90 -18.88 39.48 18.32
N SER A 91 -18.96 38.94 17.10
CA SER A 91 -19.79 39.44 16.01
C SER A 91 -21.08 38.62 15.83
N SER A 92 -22.02 39.13 15.05
CA SER A 92 -23.19 38.37 14.59
C SER A 92 -22.82 37.18 13.70
N ASP A 93 -21.61 37.19 13.14
CA ASP A 93 -21.19 36.28 12.07
C ASP A 93 -20.59 34.99 12.63
N LEU A 94 -20.36 34.91 13.96
CA LEU A 94 -19.88 33.72 14.66
C LEU A 94 -20.67 32.46 14.28
N ALA A 95 -22.00 32.56 14.19
CA ALA A 95 -22.84 31.41 13.86
C ALA A 95 -22.55 30.89 12.43
N VAL A 96 -22.26 31.78 11.48
CA VAL A 96 -21.91 31.42 10.10
C VAL A 96 -20.52 30.78 10.07
N SER A 97 -19.54 31.38 10.74
CA SER A 97 -18.15 30.91 10.77
C SER A 97 -18.03 29.53 11.45
N VAL A 98 -18.79 29.30 12.53
CA VAL A 98 -18.90 27.96 13.15
C VAL A 98 -19.52 26.93 12.19
N VAL A 99 -20.56 27.31 11.45
CA VAL A 99 -21.21 26.40 10.48
C VAL A 99 -20.26 26.07 9.32
N LEU A 100 -19.54 27.04 8.77
CA LEU A 100 -18.56 26.83 7.70
C LEU A 100 -17.39 25.97 8.18
N ALA A 101 -16.83 26.26 9.36
CA ALA A 101 -15.79 25.46 9.97
C ALA A 101 -16.22 23.99 10.13
N LEU A 102 -17.42 23.73 10.67
CA LEU A 102 -17.90 22.37 10.97
C LEU A 102 -18.38 21.60 9.74
N LEU A 103 -18.90 22.27 8.71
CA LEU A 103 -19.49 21.61 7.54
C LEU A 103 -18.61 21.63 6.29
N VAL A 104 -17.67 22.56 6.20
CA VAL A 104 -16.82 22.77 5.02
C VAL A 104 -15.36 22.53 5.37
N GLU A 105 -14.73 23.40 6.14
CA GLU A 105 -13.27 23.40 6.30
C GLU A 105 -12.76 22.18 7.06
N VAL A 106 -13.32 21.87 8.23
CA VAL A 106 -12.89 20.72 9.05
C VAL A 106 -13.17 19.40 8.33
N PRO A 107 -14.40 19.14 7.80
CA PRO A 107 -14.65 17.92 7.04
C PRO A 107 -13.75 17.80 5.80
N PHE A 108 -13.46 18.91 5.13
CA PHE A 108 -12.61 18.89 3.95
C PHE A 108 -11.14 18.62 4.30
N GLY A 109 -10.61 19.24 5.37
CA GLY A 109 -9.29 18.92 5.91
C GLY A 109 -9.16 17.44 6.31
N ILE A 110 -10.18 16.89 6.98
CA ILE A 110 -10.25 15.45 7.31
C ILE A 110 -10.26 14.60 6.04
N LEU A 111 -11.04 14.97 5.01
CA LEU A 111 -11.09 14.26 3.73
C LEU A 111 -9.71 14.22 3.07
N LEU A 112 -8.96 15.32 3.08
CA LEU A 112 -7.60 15.39 2.54
C LEU A 112 -6.65 14.47 3.30
N LEU A 113 -6.72 14.42 4.63
CA LEU A 113 -5.92 13.51 5.46
C LEU A 113 -6.27 12.04 5.22
N VAL A 114 -7.57 11.71 5.12
CA VAL A 114 -8.03 10.36 4.76
C VAL A 114 -7.51 9.97 3.37
N TRP A 115 -7.51 10.91 2.42
CA TRP A 115 -7.01 10.64 1.08
C TRP A 115 -5.48 10.47 1.05
N ALA A 116 -4.74 11.30 1.80
CA ALA A 116 -3.30 11.13 2.00
C ALA A 116 -2.99 9.74 2.58
N ARG A 117 -3.73 9.31 3.61
CA ARG A 117 -3.60 7.97 4.19
C ARG A 117 -3.92 6.87 3.18
N ARG A 118 -4.99 7.02 2.39
CA ARG A 118 -5.36 6.05 1.34
C ARG A 118 -4.32 5.96 0.23
N LEU A 119 -3.66 7.07 -0.11
CA LEU A 119 -2.55 7.04 -1.04
C LEU A 119 -1.47 6.11 -0.49
N ILE A 120 -1.07 6.25 0.78
CA ILE A 120 -0.07 5.39 1.44
C ILE A 120 -0.52 3.92 1.52
N SER A 121 -1.80 3.66 1.79
CA SER A 121 -2.31 2.30 1.98
C SER A 121 -2.71 1.56 0.70
N GLY A 122 -2.85 2.24 -0.44
CA GLY A 122 -3.51 1.70 -1.63
C GLY A 122 -2.63 0.96 -2.65
N GLY A 123 -1.33 0.77 -2.37
CA GLY A 123 -0.36 0.26 -3.35
C GLY A 123 -0.25 -1.25 -3.45
N MET A 124 -0.56 -1.97 -2.38
CA MET A 124 -0.30 -3.41 -2.26
C MET A 124 -1.62 -4.14 -1.99
N ARG A 125 -1.92 -5.20 -2.77
CA ARG A 125 -3.09 -6.04 -2.55
C ARG A 125 -2.83 -6.91 -1.32
N HIS A 126 -3.63 -6.76 -0.26
CA HIS A 126 -3.61 -7.69 0.88
C HIS A 126 -4.65 -8.78 0.63
N THR A 127 -4.20 -9.98 0.27
CA THR A 127 -5.07 -11.14 0.07
C THR A 127 -4.96 -12.05 1.28
N GLN A 128 -6.04 -12.17 2.03
CA GLN A 128 -6.18 -13.17 3.10
C GLN A 128 -6.42 -14.52 2.43
N LEU A 129 -5.45 -15.43 2.56
CA LEU A 129 -5.61 -16.81 2.16
C LEU A 129 -6.60 -17.48 3.12
N THR A 130 -7.55 -18.18 2.54
CA THR A 130 -8.58 -18.96 3.23
C THR A 130 -8.46 -20.42 2.83
N MET A 131 -9.21 -21.30 3.49
CA MET A 131 -9.26 -22.72 3.10
C MET A 131 -9.73 -22.91 1.65
N ARG A 132 -10.56 -22.01 1.10
CA ARG A 132 -10.96 -22.06 -0.31
C ARG A 132 -9.78 -21.86 -1.24
N HIS A 133 -8.86 -20.94 -0.91
CA HIS A 133 -7.63 -20.75 -1.69
C HIS A 133 -6.76 -22.00 -1.68
N LEU A 134 -6.65 -22.67 -0.53
CA LEU A 134 -5.86 -23.89 -0.41
C LEU A 134 -6.45 -25.02 -1.24
N ARG A 135 -7.77 -25.22 -1.19
CA ARG A 135 -8.46 -26.24 -2.00
C ARG A 135 -8.33 -25.96 -3.50
N ALA A 136 -8.45 -24.71 -3.93
CA ALA A 136 -8.26 -24.36 -5.34
C ALA A 136 -6.84 -24.66 -5.82
N ARG A 137 -5.82 -24.44 -4.98
CA ARG A 137 -4.43 -24.79 -5.29
C ARG A 137 -4.11 -26.29 -5.23
N GLU A 138 -4.98 -27.12 -4.67
CA GLU A 138 -4.83 -28.58 -4.76
C GLU A 138 -5.14 -29.08 -6.19
N ASP A 139 -5.85 -28.29 -7.00
CA ASP A 139 -6.08 -28.59 -8.42
C ASP A 139 -4.82 -28.24 -9.27
N PRO A 140 -4.12 -29.24 -9.83
CA PRO A 140 -2.94 -29.00 -10.66
C PRO A 140 -3.23 -28.19 -11.93
N GLU A 141 -4.47 -28.20 -12.42
CA GLU A 141 -4.86 -27.44 -13.60
C GLU A 141 -5.03 -25.96 -13.26
N PHE A 142 -5.64 -25.66 -12.11
CA PHE A 142 -5.73 -24.30 -11.58
C PHE A 142 -4.34 -23.70 -11.37
N ASP A 143 -3.44 -24.43 -10.72
CA ASP A 143 -2.07 -23.98 -10.47
C ASP A 143 -1.28 -23.75 -11.77
N ARG A 144 -1.40 -24.65 -12.76
CA ARG A 144 -0.80 -24.44 -14.08
C ARG A 144 -1.33 -23.18 -14.76
N THR A 145 -2.62 -22.90 -14.66
CA THR A 145 -3.23 -21.67 -15.19
C THR A 145 -2.68 -20.42 -14.50
N MET A 146 -2.51 -20.43 -13.17
CA MET A 146 -1.91 -19.30 -12.45
C MET A 146 -0.44 -19.08 -12.85
N VAL A 147 0.35 -20.15 -12.94
CA VAL A 147 1.76 -20.08 -13.35
C VAL A 147 1.91 -19.59 -14.80
N ALA A 148 1.03 -20.03 -15.70
CA ALA A 148 1.04 -19.56 -17.07
C ALA A 148 0.69 -18.07 -17.15
N LEU A 149 -0.31 -17.61 -16.39
CA LEU A 149 -0.68 -16.20 -16.34
C LEU A 149 0.46 -15.31 -15.80
N ASP A 150 1.19 -15.79 -14.79
CA ASP A 150 2.35 -15.09 -14.22
C ASP A 150 3.45 -14.89 -15.27
N ARG A 151 3.80 -15.95 -15.99
CA ARG A 151 4.84 -15.93 -17.03
C ARG A 151 4.47 -15.10 -18.26
N LEU A 152 3.20 -15.16 -18.68
CA LEU A 152 2.71 -14.44 -19.87
C LEU A 152 2.46 -12.96 -19.59
N GLY A 153 2.25 -12.59 -18.33
CA GLY A 153 1.72 -11.27 -17.97
C GLY A 153 0.26 -11.10 -18.44
N PRO A 154 -0.20 -9.88 -18.76
CA PRO A 154 -1.59 -9.63 -19.11
C PRO A 154 -2.06 -10.39 -20.38
N ALA A 155 -2.93 -11.39 -20.21
CA ALA A 155 -3.32 -12.34 -21.27
C ALA A 155 -4.84 -12.61 -21.31
N ASP A 156 -5.35 -13.03 -22.47
CA ASP A 156 -6.73 -13.50 -22.63
C ASP A 156 -6.84 -15.02 -22.38
N CYS A 157 -8.07 -15.52 -22.21
CA CYS A 157 -8.31 -16.94 -21.91
C CYS A 157 -7.73 -17.86 -23.00
N ARG A 158 -7.82 -17.45 -24.28
CA ARG A 158 -7.30 -18.21 -25.42
C ARG A 158 -5.79 -18.39 -25.36
N THR A 159 -5.06 -17.33 -25.05
CA THR A 159 -3.59 -17.35 -24.95
C THR A 159 -3.14 -18.25 -23.79
N ILE A 160 -3.82 -18.16 -22.64
CA ILE A 160 -3.52 -18.98 -21.47
C ILE A 160 -3.87 -20.46 -21.74
N ALA A 161 -5.01 -20.72 -22.38
CA ALA A 161 -5.45 -22.06 -22.77
C ALA A 161 -4.43 -22.74 -23.71
N ALA A 162 -3.93 -22.01 -24.70
CA ALA A 162 -2.89 -22.50 -25.61
C ALA A 162 -1.57 -22.81 -24.87
N ALA A 163 -1.22 -22.04 -23.84
CA ALA A 163 0.00 -22.26 -23.07
C ALA A 163 -0.08 -23.45 -22.09
N VAL A 164 -1.27 -23.71 -21.54
CA VAL A 164 -1.49 -24.76 -20.53
C VAL A 164 -1.96 -26.09 -21.14
N GLY A 165 -2.54 -26.05 -22.36
CA GLY A 165 -3.06 -27.22 -23.06
C GLY A 165 -4.46 -27.64 -22.59
N VAL A 166 -5.28 -26.69 -22.10
CA VAL A 166 -6.66 -26.90 -21.65
C VAL A 166 -7.64 -26.07 -22.48
N SER A 167 -8.94 -26.31 -22.36
CA SER A 167 -9.95 -25.56 -23.12
C SER A 167 -10.08 -24.10 -22.65
N GLU A 168 -10.42 -23.19 -23.56
CA GLU A 168 -10.65 -21.78 -23.23
C GLU A 168 -11.80 -21.60 -22.20
N ALA A 169 -12.84 -22.43 -22.31
CA ALA A 169 -13.97 -22.42 -21.38
C ALA A 169 -13.53 -22.76 -19.95
N GLN A 170 -12.63 -23.75 -19.81
CA GLN A 170 -12.09 -24.17 -18.52
C GLN A 170 -11.21 -23.07 -17.90
N VAL A 171 -10.29 -22.48 -18.67
CA VAL A 171 -9.49 -21.33 -18.23
C VAL A 171 -10.40 -20.18 -17.77
N GLY A 172 -11.48 -19.92 -18.51
CA GLY A 172 -12.46 -18.90 -18.15
C GLY A 172 -13.23 -19.20 -16.85
N LEU A 173 -13.40 -20.46 -16.46
CA LEU A 173 -13.96 -20.84 -15.15
C LEU A 173 -12.94 -20.65 -14.04
N GLN A 174 -11.71 -21.14 -14.24
CA GLN A 174 -10.61 -21.01 -13.27
C GLN A 174 -10.26 -19.54 -12.99
N LEU A 175 -10.23 -18.68 -14.01
CA LEU A 175 -9.96 -17.25 -13.82
C LEU A 175 -11.10 -16.52 -13.11
N ARG A 176 -12.36 -16.95 -13.29
CA ARG A 176 -13.51 -16.42 -12.54
C ARG A 176 -13.46 -16.87 -11.08
N GLU A 177 -13.08 -18.10 -10.82
CA GLU A 177 -12.83 -18.57 -9.45
C GLU A 177 -11.67 -17.79 -8.80
N ALA A 178 -10.56 -17.61 -9.51
CA ALA A 178 -9.43 -16.83 -9.05
C ALA A 178 -9.80 -15.35 -8.79
N GLU A 179 -10.71 -14.77 -9.58
CA GLU A 179 -11.25 -13.42 -9.36
C GLU A 179 -12.07 -13.35 -8.06
N GLN A 180 -12.94 -14.32 -7.82
CA GLN A 180 -13.71 -14.44 -6.56
C GLN A 180 -12.80 -14.62 -5.34
N LEU A 181 -11.66 -15.32 -5.53
CA LEU A 181 -10.62 -15.47 -4.53
C LEU A 181 -9.70 -14.25 -4.40
N ASN A 182 -9.92 -13.18 -5.17
CA ASN A 182 -9.10 -11.96 -5.15
C ASN A 182 -7.62 -12.27 -5.45
N LEU A 183 -7.36 -13.20 -6.38
CA LEU A 183 -6.03 -13.60 -6.85
C LEU A 183 -5.64 -12.89 -8.16
N VAL A 184 -6.59 -12.72 -9.08
CA VAL A 184 -6.37 -12.06 -10.37
C VAL A 184 -7.14 -10.74 -10.46
N ASP A 185 -6.80 -9.92 -11.44
CA ASP A 185 -7.55 -8.74 -11.85
C ASP A 185 -7.91 -8.83 -13.33
N ARG A 186 -9.02 -8.18 -13.72
CA ARG A 186 -9.45 -8.06 -15.11
C ARG A 186 -9.26 -6.62 -15.61
N ARG A 187 -8.53 -6.46 -16.71
CA ARG A 187 -8.33 -5.17 -17.38
C ARG A 187 -9.59 -4.77 -18.14
N ARG A 188 -9.67 -3.47 -18.46
CA ARG A 188 -10.74 -2.93 -19.30
C ARG A 188 -10.76 -3.48 -20.72
N ASP A 189 -9.61 -3.91 -21.23
CA ASP A 189 -9.48 -4.56 -22.54
C ASP A 189 -9.85 -6.05 -22.50
N GLY A 190 -10.32 -6.55 -21.35
CA GLY A 190 -10.79 -7.92 -21.16
C GLY A 190 -9.72 -8.92 -20.75
N ARG A 191 -8.43 -8.54 -20.79
CA ARG A 191 -7.32 -9.42 -20.38
C ARG A 191 -7.22 -9.57 -18.88
N TRP A 192 -6.79 -10.75 -18.46
CA TRP A 192 -6.51 -11.09 -17.07
C TRP A 192 -5.06 -10.81 -16.73
N LEU A 193 -4.78 -10.49 -15.48
CA LEU A 193 -3.42 -10.38 -14.95
C LEU A 193 -3.36 -10.82 -13.49
N LEU A 194 -2.18 -11.25 -13.07
CA LEU A 194 -1.84 -11.27 -11.66
C LEU A 194 -1.41 -9.85 -11.21
N PRO A 195 -1.87 -9.37 -10.05
CA PRO A 195 -1.41 -8.11 -9.51
C PRO A 195 0.10 -8.09 -9.30
N ALA A 196 0.76 -7.01 -9.72
CA ALA A 196 2.21 -6.84 -9.59
C ALA A 196 2.70 -6.75 -8.14
N HIS A 197 1.83 -6.30 -7.21
CA HIS A 197 2.16 -6.14 -5.79
C HIS A 197 1.15 -6.89 -4.94
N GLN A 198 1.60 -7.95 -4.27
CA GLN A 198 0.73 -8.78 -3.43
C GLN A 198 1.36 -9.04 -2.07
N ASN A 199 0.52 -9.00 -1.04
CA ASN A 199 0.82 -9.45 0.30
C ASN A 199 -0.20 -10.55 0.64
N LEU A 200 0.29 -11.79 0.62
CA LEU A 200 -0.51 -12.96 0.98
C LEU A 200 -0.45 -13.16 2.48
N ARG A 201 -1.59 -13.03 3.14
CA ARG A 201 -1.74 -13.30 4.57
C ARG A 201 -2.21 -14.72 4.75
N LEU A 202 -1.52 -15.48 5.59
CA LEU A 202 -1.82 -16.88 5.84
C LEU A 202 -3.16 -17.04 6.59
N PRO A 203 -3.88 -18.15 6.39
CA PRO A 203 -5.02 -18.49 7.24
C PRO A 203 -4.54 -18.67 8.68
N SER A 204 -5.32 -18.21 9.67
CA SER A 204 -5.02 -18.56 11.06
C SER A 204 -5.30 -20.04 11.31
N LEU A 205 -4.54 -20.66 12.21
CA LEU A 205 -4.81 -22.05 12.62
C LEU A 205 -6.22 -22.20 13.21
N GLU A 206 -6.75 -21.15 13.83
CA GLU A 206 -8.13 -21.11 14.35
C GLU A 206 -9.20 -21.14 13.25
N ALA A 207 -8.85 -20.75 12.02
CA ALA A 207 -9.77 -20.80 10.88
C ALA A 207 -9.99 -22.23 10.38
N ALA A 208 -9.09 -23.17 10.69
CA ALA A 208 -9.21 -24.59 10.35
C ALA A 208 -10.02 -25.33 11.43
N ARG A 209 -11.35 -25.19 11.35
CA ARG A 209 -12.31 -25.66 12.38
C ARG A 209 -12.39 -27.18 12.51
N ASP A 210 -12.10 -27.91 11.43
CA ASP A 210 -12.21 -29.38 11.37
C ASP A 210 -10.84 -30.03 11.13
N GLY A 211 -10.70 -31.31 11.49
CA GLY A 211 -9.41 -32.04 11.42
C GLY A 211 -8.78 -32.06 10.03
N GLU A 212 -9.58 -32.28 8.99
CA GLU A 212 -9.11 -32.34 7.59
C GLU A 212 -8.57 -30.98 7.11
N ASP A 213 -9.27 -29.89 7.44
CA ASP A 213 -8.85 -28.53 7.10
C ASP A 213 -7.55 -28.15 7.83
N ARG A 214 -7.39 -28.62 9.07
CA ARG A 214 -6.15 -28.41 9.84
C ARG A 214 -4.98 -29.15 9.22
N GLU A 215 -5.17 -30.40 8.82
CA GLU A 215 -4.13 -31.15 8.11
C GLU A 215 -3.76 -30.52 6.77
N ARG A 216 -4.76 -30.05 6.02
CA ARG A 216 -4.55 -29.32 4.76
C ARG A 216 -3.72 -28.06 4.97
N LEU A 217 -4.06 -27.27 5.99
CA LEU A 217 -3.29 -26.07 6.35
C LEU A 217 -1.85 -26.42 6.75
N LEU A 218 -1.64 -27.49 7.54
CA LEU A 218 -0.30 -27.91 7.94
C LEU A 218 0.54 -28.39 6.75
N ARG A 219 -0.02 -29.18 5.83
CA ARG A 219 0.66 -29.59 4.59
C ARG A 219 1.06 -28.38 3.75
N PHE A 220 0.15 -27.41 3.62
CA PHE A 220 0.44 -26.17 2.91
C PHE A 220 1.57 -25.36 3.56
N LEU A 221 1.54 -25.20 4.90
CA LEU A 221 2.57 -24.47 5.63
C LEU A 221 3.94 -25.16 5.52
N ASP A 222 3.98 -26.49 5.63
CA ASP A 222 5.19 -27.28 5.46
C ASP A 222 5.79 -27.11 4.05
N ALA A 223 4.97 -27.28 3.00
CA ALA A 223 5.39 -27.06 1.62
C ALA A 223 5.88 -25.61 1.39
N LYS A 224 5.18 -24.62 1.95
CA LYS A 224 5.58 -23.20 1.88
C LYS A 224 6.95 -22.99 2.52
N TYR A 225 7.16 -23.45 3.76
CA TYR A 225 8.43 -23.20 4.45
C TYR A 225 9.59 -23.95 3.82
N ARG A 226 9.36 -25.15 3.27
CA ARG A 226 10.37 -25.86 2.47
C ARG A 226 10.80 -25.04 1.26
N SER A 227 9.85 -24.50 0.49
CA SER A 227 10.15 -23.64 -0.65
C SER A 227 10.92 -22.38 -0.25
N GLU A 228 10.61 -21.77 0.90
CA GLU A 228 11.35 -20.60 1.39
C GLU A 228 12.78 -20.96 1.83
N LEU A 229 12.98 -22.13 2.44
CA LEU A 229 14.32 -22.64 2.78
C LEU A 229 15.15 -22.94 1.53
N GLU A 230 14.56 -23.58 0.52
CA GLU A 230 15.20 -23.83 -0.78
C GLU A 230 15.60 -22.52 -1.46
N LEU A 231 14.74 -21.51 -1.42
CA LEU A 231 15.06 -20.20 -1.96
C LEU A 231 16.20 -19.51 -1.19
N LEU A 232 16.21 -19.59 0.14
CA LEU A 232 17.28 -19.03 0.96
C LEU A 232 18.61 -19.76 0.70
N ALA A 233 18.58 -21.09 0.53
CA ALA A 233 19.75 -21.87 0.14
C ALA A 233 20.27 -21.46 -1.23
N TRP A 234 19.40 -21.36 -2.24
CA TRP A 234 19.73 -20.83 -3.57
C TRP A 234 20.33 -19.43 -3.47
N ALA A 235 19.78 -18.58 -2.59
CA ALA A 235 20.26 -17.22 -2.45
C ALA A 235 21.66 -17.12 -1.84
N VAL A 236 22.03 -18.05 -0.96
CA VAL A 236 23.39 -18.18 -0.44
C VAL A 236 24.36 -18.57 -1.56
N GLU A 237 23.98 -19.53 -2.41
CA GLU A 237 24.82 -20.01 -3.53
C GLU A 237 25.07 -18.91 -4.58
N HIS A 238 24.07 -18.07 -4.85
CA HIS A 238 24.12 -17.03 -5.89
C HIS A 238 24.44 -15.64 -5.34
N HIS A 239 24.85 -15.53 -4.06
CA HIS A 239 25.01 -14.26 -3.37
C HIS A 239 25.92 -13.26 -4.09
N ALA A 240 26.99 -13.75 -4.73
CA ALA A 240 27.93 -12.91 -5.46
C ALA A 240 27.29 -12.19 -6.68
N GLU A 241 26.21 -12.75 -7.24
CA GLU A 241 25.52 -12.21 -8.41
C GLU A 241 24.54 -11.07 -8.06
N PHE A 242 24.25 -10.87 -6.78
CA PHE A 242 23.20 -9.94 -6.36
C PHE A 242 23.59 -8.47 -6.49
N GLY A 243 24.90 -8.16 -6.40
CA GLY A 243 25.39 -6.78 -6.40
C GLY A 243 24.63 -5.91 -5.40
N ARG A 244 24.06 -4.78 -5.85
CA ARG A 244 23.26 -3.86 -5.02
C ARG A 244 21.86 -4.35 -4.65
N TRP A 245 21.43 -5.51 -5.14
CA TRP A 245 20.10 -6.07 -4.89
C TRP A 245 20.08 -7.04 -3.70
N GLY A 246 21.25 -7.47 -3.23
CA GLY A 246 21.39 -8.37 -2.10
C GLY A 246 21.42 -7.62 -0.78
N HIS A 247 20.41 -7.85 0.06
CA HIS A 247 20.35 -7.31 1.41
C HIS A 247 19.84 -8.38 2.37
N GLY A 248 20.40 -8.42 3.57
CA GLY A 248 19.98 -9.32 4.63
C GLY A 248 20.09 -8.63 5.98
N GLU A 249 19.07 -8.76 6.79
CA GLU A 249 19.06 -8.28 8.17
C GLU A 249 18.51 -9.39 9.06
N ARG A 250 19.14 -9.56 10.23
CA ARG A 250 18.66 -10.44 11.29
C ARG A 250 18.74 -9.67 12.60
N ALA A 251 17.59 -9.50 13.24
CA ALA A 251 17.46 -8.79 14.50
C ALA A 251 16.76 -9.67 15.54
N VAL A 252 17.07 -9.40 16.81
CA VAL A 252 16.35 -9.94 17.98
C VAL A 252 16.00 -8.75 18.87
N THR A 253 14.75 -8.67 19.30
CA THR A 253 14.25 -7.58 20.15
C THR A 253 13.23 -8.12 21.15
N HIS A 254 12.96 -7.34 22.21
CA HIS A 254 11.96 -7.65 23.23
C HIS A 254 10.77 -6.73 23.05
N LEU A 255 9.60 -7.31 22.75
CA LEU A 255 8.36 -6.59 22.52
C LEU A 255 7.22 -7.31 23.23
N SER A 256 6.28 -6.55 23.79
CA SER A 256 4.97 -7.05 24.19
C SER A 256 4.11 -7.36 22.95
N GLY A 257 3.01 -8.11 23.14
CA GLY A 257 2.06 -8.41 22.06
C GLY A 257 1.53 -7.17 21.33
N PRO A 258 1.07 -6.12 22.04
CA PRO A 258 0.63 -4.87 21.41
C PRO A 258 1.74 -4.13 20.64
N GLU A 259 2.96 -4.11 21.16
CA GLU A 259 4.11 -3.49 20.49
C GLU A 259 4.50 -4.24 19.22
N LEU A 260 4.53 -5.58 19.25
CA LEU A 260 4.74 -6.41 18.06
C LEU A 260 3.65 -6.15 17.01
N ALA A 261 2.39 -6.05 17.43
CA ALA A 261 1.29 -5.72 16.53
C ALA A 261 1.43 -4.32 15.91
N ALA A 262 1.96 -3.34 16.66
CA ALA A 262 2.26 -2.00 16.14
C ALA A 262 3.39 -2.03 15.11
N PHE A 263 4.49 -2.70 15.44
CA PHE A 263 5.62 -2.89 14.54
C PHE A 263 5.19 -3.54 13.20
N ILE A 264 4.37 -4.59 13.25
CA ILE A 264 3.85 -5.25 12.05
C ILE A 264 3.05 -4.28 11.17
N ARG A 265 2.23 -3.41 11.77
CA ARG A 265 1.48 -2.39 11.01
C ARG A 265 2.41 -1.41 10.31
N GLU A 266 3.44 -0.94 11.00
CA GLU A 266 4.42 0.01 10.44
C GLU A 266 5.25 -0.62 9.32
N TYR A 267 5.69 -1.87 9.50
CA TYR A 267 6.39 -2.64 8.45
C TYR A 267 5.52 -2.82 7.20
N GLN A 268 4.24 -3.12 7.38
CA GLN A 268 3.28 -3.23 6.27
C GLN A 268 3.07 -1.89 5.59
N GLU A 269 2.98 -0.79 6.36
CA GLU A 269 2.84 0.55 5.80
C GLU A 269 4.08 0.95 4.98
N LEU A 270 5.28 0.62 5.47
CA LEU A 270 6.53 0.82 4.74
C LEU A 270 6.48 0.10 3.38
N SER A 271 6.12 -1.18 3.38
CA SER A 271 6.02 -1.98 2.15
C SER A 271 4.99 -1.40 1.18
N ASN A 272 3.80 -1.06 1.68
CA ASN A 272 2.74 -0.43 0.87
C ASN A 272 3.21 0.87 0.21
N ARG A 273 3.97 1.70 0.94
CA ARG A 273 4.48 2.99 0.47
C ARG A 273 5.40 2.84 -0.74
N TYR A 274 6.29 1.85 -0.73
CA TYR A 274 7.22 1.62 -1.84
C TYR A 274 6.54 1.01 -3.07
N CYS A 275 5.48 0.20 -2.90
CA CYS A 275 4.65 -0.28 -4.02
C CYS A 275 3.97 0.84 -4.81
N LEU A 276 3.75 2.01 -4.20
CA LEU A 276 3.15 3.16 -4.89
C LEU A 276 4.11 3.87 -5.84
N LEU A 277 5.43 3.68 -5.69
CA LEU A 277 6.41 4.33 -6.55
C LEU A 277 6.29 3.87 -8.01
N ARG A 278 5.91 2.60 -8.21
CA ARG A 278 5.76 1.97 -9.52
C ARG A 278 4.55 1.05 -9.51
N SER A 279 3.56 1.33 -10.35
CA SER A 279 2.36 0.47 -10.45
C SER A 279 2.55 -0.78 -11.32
N ALA A 280 3.68 -0.92 -12.01
CA ALA A 280 4.00 -2.03 -12.90
C ALA A 280 5.53 -2.17 -13.03
N PRO A 281 6.04 -3.36 -13.46
CA PRO A 281 7.44 -3.54 -13.80
C PRO A 281 7.91 -2.55 -14.87
N GLY A 282 9.15 -2.09 -14.77
CA GLY A 282 9.82 -1.22 -15.74
C GLY A 282 11.25 -1.71 -16.05
N PRO A 283 11.92 -1.08 -17.03
CA PRO A 283 13.23 -1.53 -17.50
C PRO A 283 14.33 -1.50 -16.42
N ASP A 284 14.24 -0.56 -15.47
CA ASP A 284 15.22 -0.41 -14.38
C ASP A 284 14.78 -1.07 -13.07
N THR A 285 13.74 -1.91 -13.10
CA THR A 285 13.21 -2.57 -11.90
C THR A 285 13.46 -4.06 -11.94
N ARG A 286 13.72 -4.66 -10.78
CA ARG A 286 13.80 -6.10 -10.59
C ARG A 286 12.72 -6.53 -9.60
N GLU A 287 12.16 -7.71 -9.83
CA GLU A 287 11.32 -8.35 -8.82
C GLU A 287 12.19 -8.71 -7.62
N VAL A 288 11.86 -8.16 -6.45
CA VAL A 288 12.57 -8.39 -5.20
C VAL A 288 11.60 -9.02 -4.25
N ALA A 289 11.89 -10.23 -3.84
CA ALA A 289 11.00 -10.95 -2.97
C ALA A 289 11.37 -10.69 -1.49
N ILE A 290 10.41 -10.10 -0.77
CA ILE A 290 10.59 -9.56 0.58
C ILE A 290 9.90 -10.50 1.57
N ARG A 291 10.64 -10.99 2.57
CA ARG A 291 10.12 -11.84 3.64
C ARG A 291 10.40 -11.21 4.98
N TRP A 292 9.41 -11.31 5.86
CA TRP A 292 9.57 -10.98 7.25
C TRP A 292 8.90 -12.06 8.08
N TYR A 293 9.62 -12.53 9.09
CA TYR A 293 9.13 -13.50 10.05
C TYR A 293 9.40 -12.95 11.45
N ALA A 294 8.40 -13.02 12.32
CA ALA A 294 8.58 -12.90 13.75
C ALA A 294 7.92 -14.10 14.42
N PHE A 295 8.67 -14.74 15.30
CA PHE A 295 8.22 -15.86 16.10
C PHE A 295 8.97 -15.83 17.44
N PRO A 296 8.37 -16.38 18.51
CA PRO A 296 9.06 -16.54 19.78
C PRO A 296 10.36 -17.32 19.58
N LYS A 297 11.46 -16.79 20.12
CA LYS A 297 12.73 -17.51 20.10
C LYS A 297 12.61 -18.75 21.02
N PRO A 298 12.96 -19.96 20.56
CA PRO A 298 13.00 -21.14 21.43
C PRO A 298 13.98 -20.92 22.58
N ALA A 299 13.62 -21.36 23.79
CA ALA A 299 14.42 -21.17 25.00
C ALA A 299 15.85 -21.74 24.84
N ASP A 300 15.98 -22.85 24.12
CA ASP A 300 17.22 -23.62 24.01
C ASP A 300 18.05 -23.28 22.75
N GLN A 301 17.65 -22.28 21.94
CA GLN A 301 18.35 -21.95 20.71
C GLN A 301 19.47 -20.91 20.94
N PRO A 302 20.74 -21.22 20.60
CA PRO A 302 21.86 -20.30 20.80
C PRO A 302 21.67 -18.99 20.00
N ALA A 303 22.17 -17.89 20.55
CA ALA A 303 22.01 -16.55 19.96
C ALA A 303 22.72 -16.38 18.60
N LEU A 304 23.82 -17.10 18.39
CA LEU A 304 24.56 -17.16 17.14
C LEU A 304 24.57 -18.60 16.64
N VAL A 305 24.42 -18.79 15.32
CA VAL A 305 24.64 -20.10 14.70
C VAL A 305 26.12 -20.42 14.90
N SER A 306 26.41 -21.49 15.63
CA SER A 306 27.76 -22.03 15.68
C SER A 306 28.12 -22.51 14.28
N VAL A 307 29.05 -21.82 13.63
CA VAL A 307 29.66 -22.33 12.39
C VAL A 307 30.33 -23.65 12.75
N PRO A 308 30.00 -24.77 12.10
CA PRO A 308 30.75 -25.99 12.32
C PRO A 308 32.21 -25.71 11.94
N HIS A 309 33.11 -25.71 12.93
CA HIS A 309 34.53 -25.74 12.66
C HIS A 309 34.83 -27.06 11.94
N THR A 310 34.99 -27.01 10.63
CA THR A 310 35.60 -28.11 9.87
C THR A 310 37.07 -28.19 10.27
N SER A 311 37.35 -28.82 11.41
CA SER A 311 38.68 -29.34 11.70
C SER A 311 38.87 -30.57 10.84
N GLY A 312 39.64 -30.43 9.76
CA GLY A 312 40.10 -31.55 8.93
C GLY A 312 39.35 -31.76 7.61
N ALA A 313 39.60 -30.90 6.62
CA ALA A 313 39.46 -31.27 5.21
C ALA A 313 40.73 -30.81 4.48
N THR A 314 41.59 -31.78 4.19
CA THR A 314 42.77 -31.68 3.32
C THR A 314 42.38 -31.04 1.99
N PRO A 315 43.15 -30.08 1.43
CA PRO A 315 42.82 -29.50 0.15
C PRO A 315 43.00 -30.55 -0.95
N LEU A 316 41.91 -30.90 -1.63
CA LEU A 316 41.97 -31.64 -2.89
C LEU A 316 42.72 -30.77 -3.91
N SER A 317 43.93 -31.20 -4.26
CA SER A 317 44.68 -30.62 -5.37
C SER A 317 43.92 -30.85 -6.67
N LEU A 318 43.46 -29.78 -7.31
CA LEU A 318 43.11 -29.84 -8.73
C LEU A 318 44.40 -29.73 -9.54
N SER A 319 44.91 -30.88 -9.98
CA SER A 319 45.94 -30.95 -11.01
C SER A 319 45.29 -31.07 -12.38
N ARG A 320 45.54 -30.04 -13.21
CA ARG A 320 45.41 -29.90 -14.67
C ARG A 320 44.02 -29.99 -15.31
#